data_AF-A0A355WDE7-F1
#
_entry.id   AF-A0A355WDE7-F1
#
_cell.length_a   1.000
_cell.length_b   1.000
_cell.length_c   1.000
_cell.angle_alpha   90.00
_cell.angle_beta   90.00
_cell.angle_gamma   90.00
#
_symmetry.space_group_name_H-M   'P 1'
#
loop_
_entity.id
_entity.type
_entity.pdbx_description
1 polymer ?
#
loop_
_entity_poly.entity_id
_entity_poly.type
_entity_poly.pdbx_seq_one_letter_code
_entity_poly.pdbx_strand_id
1 'polypeptide(L)'
;MRTISKYKVVYNKNVKKKYIVPLAALTCTLLLAFIFLTRKTITVFEDGKERRIATYKNTVKKALEDNKILVGPKDKISLALEAKLVNKEIINIKRAVNVKVLVDRKELSIES
;
A
#
# COMPACT_ATOMS: atom_id res chain seq x y z
N MET A 1 -46.46 -46.14 13.70
CA MET A 1 -45.70 -45.05 14.35
C MET A 1 -44.21 -45.31 14.11
N ARG A 2 -43.60 -44.69 13.10
CA ARG A 2 -42.23 -45.00 12.63
C ARG A 2 -41.21 -44.00 13.18
N THR A 3 -40.11 -44.57 13.65
CA THR A 3 -39.00 -43.98 14.40
C THR A 3 -38.21 -42.91 13.63
N ILE A 4 -38.11 -41.71 14.20
CA ILE A 4 -37.16 -40.67 13.78
C ILE A 4 -36.02 -40.66 14.81
N SER A 5 -35.07 -41.57 14.67
CA SER A 5 -33.84 -41.58 15.50
C SER A 5 -32.67 -42.15 14.71
N LYS A 6 -32.27 -41.47 13.64
CA LYS A 6 -31.04 -41.81 12.89
C LYS A 6 -30.22 -40.61 12.38
N TYR A 7 -30.56 -39.38 12.78
CA TYR A 7 -29.82 -38.17 12.39
C TYR A 7 -28.96 -37.57 13.50
N LYS A 8 -28.60 -38.35 14.53
CA LYS A 8 -27.48 -37.99 15.40
C LYS A 8 -26.19 -38.36 14.66
N VAL A 9 -25.96 -37.66 13.53
CA VAL A 9 -24.66 -37.58 12.88
C VAL A 9 -23.66 -37.35 13.99
N VAL A 10 -22.73 -38.29 14.13
CA VAL A 10 -21.70 -38.36 15.15
C VAL A 10 -21.00 -36.98 15.24
N TYR A 11 -21.52 -36.11 16.10
CA TYR A 11 -20.94 -34.81 16.39
C TYR A 11 -19.77 -35.08 17.33
N ASN A 12 -18.68 -35.58 16.77
CA ASN A 12 -17.46 -35.81 17.52
C ASN A 12 -16.58 -34.56 17.37
N LYS A 13 -16.45 -33.81 18.47
CA LYS A 13 -15.66 -32.56 18.57
C LYS A 13 -14.21 -32.76 18.11
N ASN A 14 -13.67 -33.98 18.25
CA ASN A 14 -12.33 -34.36 17.82
C ASN A 14 -12.22 -34.54 16.29
N VAL A 15 -13.29 -35.00 15.63
CA VAL A 15 -13.35 -35.16 14.17
C VAL A 15 -13.43 -33.79 13.50
N LYS A 16 -14.21 -32.87 14.06
CA LYS A 16 -14.21 -31.46 13.63
C LYS A 16 -12.83 -30.83 13.77
N LYS A 17 -12.15 -30.95 14.93
CA LYS A 17 -10.79 -30.42 15.09
C LYS A 17 -9.79 -31.02 14.10
N LYS A 18 -9.89 -32.34 13.80
CA LYS A 18 -9.02 -33.04 12.84
C LYS A 18 -9.10 -32.48 11.42
N TYR A 19 -10.28 -32.01 10.99
CA TYR A 19 -10.47 -31.44 9.65
C TYR A 19 -10.43 -29.90 9.60
N ILE A 20 -10.80 -29.22 10.69
CA ILE A 20 -10.80 -27.75 10.77
C ILE A 20 -9.36 -27.21 10.79
N VAL A 21 -8.44 -27.85 11.51
CA VAL A 21 -7.03 -27.39 11.58
C VAL A 21 -6.34 -27.40 10.21
N PRO A 22 -6.35 -28.49 9.41
CA PRO A 22 -5.74 -28.47 8.08
C PRO A 22 -6.49 -27.54 7.11
N LEU A 23 -7.82 -27.44 7.22
CA LEU A 23 -8.59 -26.51 6.40
C LEU A 23 -8.23 -25.04 6.72
N ALA A 24 -8.10 -24.69 8.00
CA ALA A 24 -7.66 -23.37 8.43
C ALA A 24 -6.22 -23.08 7.96
N ALA A 25 -5.31 -24.05 8.07
CA ALA A 25 -3.95 -23.93 7.57
C ALA A 25 -3.93 -23.66 6.05
N LEU A 26 -4.74 -24.37 5.27
CA LEU A 26 -4.88 -24.17 3.83
C LEU A 26 -5.44 -22.77 3.49
N THR A 27 -6.44 -22.29 4.24
CA THR A 27 -6.94 -20.93 4.04
C THR A 27 -5.90 -19.88 4.40
N CYS A 28 -5.10 -20.11 5.44
CA CYS A 28 -4.05 -19.20 5.86
C CYS A 28 -2.92 -19.11 4.82
N THR A 29 -2.50 -20.24 4.23
CA THR A 29 -1.50 -20.24 3.16
C THR A 29 -2.02 -19.54 1.90
N LEU A 30 -3.29 -19.71 1.54
CA LEU A 30 -3.92 -18.99 0.42
C LEU A 30 -3.96 -17.48 0.65
N LEU A 31 -4.32 -17.04 1.86
CA LEU A 31 -4.33 -15.61 2.21
C LEU A 31 -2.93 -15.01 2.18
N LEU A 32 -1.93 -15.71 2.74
CA LEU A 32 -0.54 -15.29 2.69
C LEU A 32 -0.05 -15.19 1.24
N ALA A 33 -0.31 -16.20 0.41
CA ALA A 33 0.03 -16.17 -1.01
C ALA A 33 -0.62 -14.98 -1.72
N PHE A 34 -1.90 -14.71 -1.46
CA PHE A 34 -2.61 -13.56 -2.03
C PHE A 34 -1.95 -12.23 -1.65
N ILE A 35 -1.57 -12.05 -0.38
CA ILE A 35 -0.82 -10.86 0.07
C ILE A 35 0.49 -10.71 -0.71
N PHE A 36 1.26 -11.79 -0.86
CA PHE A 36 2.50 -11.76 -1.64
C PHE A 36 2.28 -11.35 -3.11
N LEU A 37 1.17 -11.78 -3.73
CA LEU A 37 0.83 -11.41 -5.11
C LEU A 37 0.50 -9.92 -5.27
N THR A 38 -0.01 -9.27 -4.24
CA THR A 38 -0.36 -7.84 -4.29
C THR A 38 0.83 -6.90 -4.14
N ARG A 39 2.05 -7.43 -3.93
CA ARG A 39 3.26 -6.64 -3.79
C ARG A 39 3.57 -5.88 -5.08
N LYS A 40 3.61 -4.56 -5.01
CA LYS A 40 4.06 -3.67 -6.09
C LYS A 40 5.43 -3.11 -5.74
N THR A 41 6.27 -2.92 -6.75
CA THR A 41 7.55 -2.21 -6.62
C THR A 41 7.45 -0.94 -7.44
N ILE A 42 7.77 0.21 -6.86
CA ILE A 42 7.77 1.50 -7.55
C ILE A 42 9.10 2.20 -7.35
N THR A 43 9.41 3.10 -8.27
CA THR A 43 10.62 3.91 -8.25
C THR A 43 10.21 5.35 -7.99
N VAL A 44 10.69 5.92 -6.90
CA VAL A 44 10.47 7.31 -6.53
C VAL A 44 11.77 8.08 -6.76
N PHE A 45 11.71 9.13 -7.56
CA PHE A 45 12.78 10.10 -7.72
C PHE A 45 12.49 11.32 -6.84
N GLU A 46 13.41 11.66 -5.97
CA GLU A 46 13.33 12.83 -5.09
C GLU A 46 14.51 13.75 -5.41
N ASP A 47 14.23 14.88 -6.08
CA ASP A 47 15.25 15.84 -6.57
C ASP A 47 16.44 15.16 -7.28
N GLY A 48 16.15 14.14 -8.11
CA GLY A 48 17.15 13.39 -8.88
C GLY A 48 17.75 12.18 -8.16
N LYS A 49 17.42 11.94 -6.89
CA LYS A 49 17.83 10.72 -6.16
C LYS A 49 16.80 9.61 -6.37
N GLU A 50 17.23 8.48 -6.93
CA GLU A 50 16.39 7.29 -7.10
C GLU A 50 16.21 6.56 -5.76
N ARG A 51 14.97 6.22 -5.42
CA ARG A 51 14.60 5.35 -4.31
C ARG A 51 13.60 4.31 -4.79
N ARG A 52 13.95 3.03 -4.69
CA ARG A 52 13.02 1.93 -4.97
C ARG A 52 12.29 1.55 -3.69
N ILE A 53 10.96 1.55 -3.73
CA ILE A 53 10.12 1.18 -2.60
C ILE A 53 9.15 0.07 -3.01
N ALA A 54 8.96 -0.88 -2.11
CA ALA A 54 7.93 -1.90 -2.26
C ALA A 54 6.70 -1.47 -1.45
N THR A 55 5.53 -1.55 -2.07
CA THR A 55 4.27 -1.14 -1.44
C THR A 55 3.15 -2.12 -1.77
N TYR A 56 2.22 -2.26 -0.84
CA TYR A 56 0.98 -3.02 -1.01
C TYR A 56 -0.23 -2.07 -1.16
N LYS A 57 0.02 -0.76 -1.22
CA LYS A 57 -1.04 0.25 -1.30
C LYS A 57 -1.49 0.46 -2.75
N ASN A 58 -2.76 0.84 -2.88
CA ASN A 58 -3.38 1.09 -4.17
C ASN A 58 -3.17 2.51 -4.68
N THR A 59 -2.77 3.46 -3.84
CA THR A 59 -2.71 4.90 -4.16
C THR A 59 -1.32 5.45 -3.91
N VAL A 60 -0.90 6.43 -4.72
CA VAL A 60 0.39 7.14 -4.58
C VAL A 60 0.57 7.70 -3.17
N LYS A 61 -0.42 8.42 -2.64
CA LYS A 61 -0.38 9.03 -1.30
C LYS A 61 0.01 8.03 -0.21
N LYS A 62 -0.78 6.97 -0.05
CA LYS A 62 -0.55 5.92 0.95
C LYS A 62 0.79 5.21 0.75
N ALA A 63 1.22 5.01 -0.49
CA ALA A 63 2.50 4.37 -0.77
C ALA A 63 3.68 5.24 -0.33
N LEU A 64 3.61 6.56 -0.55
CA LEU A 64 4.63 7.51 -0.11
C LEU A 64 4.62 7.67 1.42
N GLU A 65 3.44 7.84 2.03
CA GLU A 65 3.27 7.95 3.48
C GLU A 65 3.83 6.74 4.25
N ASP A 66 3.48 5.51 3.83
CA ASP A 66 4.00 4.27 4.43
C ASP A 66 5.53 4.17 4.36
N ASN A 67 6.14 4.76 3.32
CA ASN A 67 7.59 4.78 3.13
C ASN A 67 8.26 6.03 3.74
N LYS A 68 7.55 6.76 4.61
CA LYS A 68 8.02 7.98 5.29
C LYS A 68 8.42 9.10 4.31
N ILE A 69 7.81 9.13 3.13
CA ILE A 69 7.97 10.19 2.14
C ILE A 69 6.74 11.09 2.26
N LEU A 70 6.86 12.15 3.04
CA LEU A 70 5.81 13.16 3.16
C LEU A 70 5.94 14.14 1.99
N VAL A 71 4.82 14.46 1.35
CA VAL A 71 4.77 15.45 0.28
C VAL A 71 4.17 16.74 0.82
N GLY A 72 4.89 17.85 0.67
CA GLY A 72 4.44 19.16 1.10
C GLY A 72 3.40 19.75 0.13
N PRO A 73 2.61 20.75 0.57
CA PRO A 73 1.54 21.33 -0.24
C PRO A 73 2.03 22.05 -1.50
N LYS A 74 3.30 22.49 -1.53
CA LYS A 74 3.91 23.19 -2.68
C LYS A 74 4.80 22.29 -3.52
N ASP A 75 5.04 21.06 -3.10
CA ASP A 75 5.88 20.11 -3.84
C ASP A 75 5.17 19.66 -5.11
N LYS A 76 5.93 19.52 -6.20
CA LYS A 76 5.39 19.03 -7.48
C LYS A 76 5.62 17.53 -7.58
N ILE A 77 4.55 16.80 -7.87
CA ILE A 77 4.59 15.34 -8.10
C ILE A 77 4.16 15.07 -9.55
N SER A 78 4.82 14.11 -10.22
CA SER A 78 4.44 13.68 -11.57
C SER A 78 3.05 13.01 -11.64
N LEU A 79 2.61 12.41 -10.54
CA LEU A 79 1.35 11.67 -10.43
C LEU A 79 0.49 12.28 -9.32
N ALA A 80 -0.83 12.28 -9.53
CA ALA A 80 -1.76 12.72 -8.50
C ALA A 80 -1.67 11.81 -7.26
N LEU A 81 -1.82 12.40 -6.07
CA LEU A 81 -1.78 11.67 -4.79
C LEU A 81 -2.83 10.55 -4.72
N GLU A 82 -4.00 10.77 -5.33
CA GLU A 82 -5.10 9.80 -5.39
C GLU A 82 -5.03 8.88 -6.62
N ALA A 83 -4.01 9.02 -7.47
CA ALA A 83 -3.83 8.14 -8.62
C ALA A 83 -3.59 6.70 -8.16
N LYS A 84 -4.13 5.77 -8.94
CA LYS A 84 -3.99 4.34 -8.70
C LYS A 84 -2.60 3.87 -9.11
N LEU A 85 -1.95 3.12 -8.22
CA LEU A 85 -0.57 2.71 -8.35
C LEU A 85 -0.43 1.40 -9.15
N VAL A 86 0.45 1.40 -10.13
CA VAL A 86 0.80 0.28 -11.00
C VAL A 86 2.18 -0.29 -10.61
N ASN A 87 2.42 -1.56 -10.93
CA ASN A 87 3.71 -2.17 -10.67
C ASN A 87 4.78 -1.57 -11.60
N LYS A 88 6.00 -1.34 -11.08
CA LYS A 88 7.13 -0.68 -11.75
C LYS A 88 6.86 0.77 -12.17
N GLU A 89 5.91 1.44 -11.53
CA GLU A 89 5.59 2.83 -11.80
C GLU A 89 6.69 3.78 -11.28
N ILE A 90 6.84 4.90 -11.98
CA ILE A 90 7.85 5.92 -11.70
C ILE A 90 7.16 7.19 -11.20
N ILE A 91 7.53 7.63 -10.00
CA ILE A 91 7.01 8.84 -9.37
C ILE A 91 8.17 9.82 -9.25
N ASN A 92 8.02 11.03 -9.79
CA ASN A 92 9.01 12.09 -9.65
C ASN A 92 8.47 13.16 -8.71
N ILE A 93 9.22 13.47 -7.66
CA ILE A 93 8.92 14.48 -6.65
C ILE A 93 9.98 15.57 -6.75
N LYS A 94 9.53 16.80 -7.01
CA LYS A 94 10.36 18.01 -7.00
C LYS A 94 9.98 18.85 -5.80
N ARG A 95 10.92 19.06 -4.89
CA ARG A 95 10.69 19.84 -3.66
C ARG A 95 10.61 21.33 -3.97
N ALA A 96 9.66 22.03 -3.34
CA ALA A 96 9.56 23.47 -3.43
C ALA A 96 10.70 24.14 -2.65
N VAL A 97 11.30 25.18 -3.22
CA VAL A 97 12.38 25.94 -2.58
C VAL A 97 11.96 27.40 -2.46
N ASN A 98 12.15 27.97 -1.26
CA ASN A 98 11.88 29.38 -1.05
C ASN A 98 13.09 30.21 -1.55
N VAL A 99 12.89 30.97 -2.63
CA VAL A 99 13.93 31.85 -3.17
C VAL A 99 13.56 33.30 -2.91
N LYS A 100 14.41 33.99 -2.15
CA LYS A 100 14.30 35.45 -1.98
C LYS A 100 15.11 36.11 -3.08
N VAL A 101 14.47 36.89 -3.95
CA VAL A 101 15.17 37.65 -4.98
C VAL A 101 15.15 39.11 -4.60
N LEU A 102 16.34 39.70 -4.52
CA LEU A 102 16.55 41.12 -4.28
C LEU A 102 16.64 41.80 -5.64
N VAL A 103 15.63 42.61 -5.99
CA VAL A 103 15.64 43.47 -7.19
C VAL A 103 15.63 44.92 -6.70
N ASP A 104 16.65 45.70 -7.05
CA ASP A 104 16.74 47.15 -6.82
C ASP A 104 16.32 47.64 -5.42
N ARG A 105 16.88 47.04 -4.35
CA ARG A 105 16.62 47.37 -2.94
C ARG A 105 15.14 47.30 -2.52
N LYS A 106 14.29 46.57 -3.25
CA LYS A 106 12.95 46.16 -2.80
C LYS A 106 12.86 44.64 -2.76
N GLU A 107 12.53 44.11 -1.59
CA GLU A 107 12.38 42.67 -1.35
C GLU A 107 11.14 42.15 -2.08
N LEU A 108 11.33 41.20 -3.01
CA LEU A 108 10.25 40.44 -3.62
C LEU A 108 10.46 38.95 -3.29
N SER A 109 9.54 38.41 -2.50
CA SER A 109 9.49 36.98 -2.18
C SER A 109 8.84 36.25 -3.36
N ILE A 110 9.62 35.50 -4.13
CA ILE A 110 9.09 34.67 -5.22
C ILE A 110 9.10 33.22 -4.76
N GLU A 111 7.91 32.65 -4.61
CA GLU A 111 7.75 31.24 -4.26
C GLU A 111 7.67 30.42 -5.55
N SER A 112 8.56 29.44 -5.74
CA SER A 112 8.63 28.59 -6.96
C SER A 112 8.45 27.10 -6.67
#